data_AF-A0A7S2U989-F1
#
_entry.id   AF-A0A7S2U989-F1
#
_cell.length_a   1.000
_cell.length_b   1.000
_cell.length_c   1.000
_cell.angle_alpha   90.00
_cell.angle_beta   90.00
_cell.angle_gamma   90.00
#
_symmetry.space_group_name_H-M   'P 1'
#
loop_
_entity.id
_entity.type
_entity.pdbx_description
1 polymer ?
#
loop_
_entity_poly.entity_id
_entity_poly.type
_entity_poly.pdbx_seq_one_letter_code
_entity_poly.pdbx_strand_id
1 'polypeptide(L)'
;GLLTSAVDVASLLVPKGSDIVSAQGRGFPKVLYRSRVEPILNPTTKLAVLINGNTASAAEIVSGAVQDLDVGLIVGSDRTFGKGLVQNVETLPFNTALKFTVAKYYTPSGRC
;
A
#
# COMPACT_ATOMS: atom_id res chain seq x y z
N GLY A 1 -8.56 5.30 -0.05
CA GLY A 1 -7.82 5.86 1.09
C GLY A 1 -6.60 6.61 0.61
N LEU A 2 -5.89 7.28 1.52
CA LEU A 2 -4.65 7.99 1.22
C LEU A 2 -3.46 7.03 1.30
N LEU A 3 -2.51 7.17 0.37
CA LEU A 3 -1.26 6.42 0.38
C LEU A 3 -0.45 6.68 1.64
N THR A 4 -0.35 7.94 2.06
CA THR A 4 0.40 8.35 3.25
C THR A 4 -0.13 7.65 4.49
N SER A 5 -1.45 7.67 4.70
CA SER A 5 -2.08 6.98 5.82
C SER A 5 -1.83 5.46 5.79
N ALA A 6 -1.81 4.83 4.62
CA ALA A 6 -1.47 3.40 4.51
C ALA A 6 -0.02 3.13 4.92
N VAL A 7 0.92 3.98 4.48
CA VAL A 7 2.34 3.89 4.86
C VAL A 7 2.51 4.13 6.36
N ASP A 8 1.82 5.10 6.93
CA ASP A 8 1.91 5.41 8.36
C ASP A 8 1.35 4.25 9.20
N VAL A 9 0.19 3.69 8.83
CA VAL A 9 -0.39 2.53 9.52
C VAL A 9 0.51 1.30 9.37
N ALA A 10 0.98 0.99 8.17
CA ALA A 10 1.89 -0.13 7.96
C ALA A 10 3.20 0.03 8.75
N SER A 11 3.72 1.26 8.87
CA SER A 11 4.93 1.54 9.66
C SER A 11 4.80 1.18 11.13
N LEU A 12 3.58 1.18 11.69
CA LEU A 12 3.34 0.77 13.07
C LEU A 12 3.36 -0.75 13.25
N LEU A 13 3.18 -1.52 12.17
CA LEU A 13 3.01 -2.96 12.21
C LEU A 13 4.26 -3.75 11.80
N VAL A 14 5.12 -3.14 10.99
CA VAL A 14 6.28 -3.82 10.37
C VAL A 14 7.60 -3.32 10.99
N PRO A 15 8.70 -4.10 10.92
CA PRO A 15 9.99 -3.67 11.44
C PRO A 15 10.45 -2.37 10.80
N LYS A 16 11.11 -1.50 11.56
CA LYS A 16 11.63 -0.23 11.07
C LYS A 16 12.61 -0.44 9.89
N GLY A 17 12.51 0.41 8.88
CA GLY A 17 13.33 0.34 7.67
C GLY A 17 12.83 -0.64 6.62
N SER A 18 11.77 -1.41 6.89
CA SER A 18 11.17 -2.32 5.91
C SER A 18 10.54 -1.56 4.75
N ASP A 19 10.67 -2.11 3.55
CA ASP A 19 9.94 -1.64 2.37
C ASP A 19 8.44 -1.95 2.55
N ILE A 20 7.57 -0.94 2.39
CA ILE A 20 6.11 -1.08 2.55
C ILE A 20 5.44 -1.16 1.18
N VAL A 21 5.76 -0.21 0.31
CA VAL A 21 5.19 -0.11 -1.04
C VAL A 21 6.13 0.69 -1.92
N SER A 22 6.17 0.36 -3.21
CA SER A 22 6.80 1.21 -4.21
C SER A 22 5.82 1.64 -5.28
N ALA A 23 6.03 2.83 -5.85
CA ALA A 23 5.28 3.34 -6.99
C ALA A 23 6.22 3.46 -8.19
N GLN A 24 5.86 2.86 -9.33
CA GLN A 24 6.67 2.90 -10.55
C GLN A 24 5.80 3.02 -11.80
N GLY A 25 6.23 3.86 -12.74
CA GLY A 25 5.55 4.08 -14.03
C GLY A 25 6.52 4.39 -15.16
N ARG A 26 6.03 4.39 -16.41
CA ARG A 26 6.85 4.52 -17.64
C ARG A 26 7.67 5.81 -17.74
N GLY A 27 7.26 6.87 -17.04
CA GLY A 27 7.99 8.13 -16.89
C GLY A 27 7.96 8.66 -15.45
N PHE A 28 7.62 7.79 -14.50
CA PHE A 28 7.51 8.13 -13.10
C PHE A 28 8.63 7.39 -12.35
N PRO A 29 9.61 8.11 -11.77
CA PRO A 29 10.72 7.46 -11.09
C PRO A 29 10.21 6.57 -9.98
N LYS A 30 10.91 5.46 -9.73
CA LYS A 30 10.53 4.55 -8.64
C LYS A 30 10.61 5.31 -7.32
N VAL A 31 9.47 5.45 -6.66
CA VAL A 31 9.39 5.99 -5.30
C VAL A 31 9.18 4.82 -4.35
N LEU A 32 10.04 4.70 -3.34
CA LEU A 32 9.98 3.64 -2.35
C LEU A 32 9.59 4.22 -0.99
N TYR A 33 8.54 3.65 -0.39
CA TYR A 33 8.06 4.02 0.92
C TYR A 33 8.48 2.97 1.93
N ARG A 34 9.17 3.40 2.98
CA ARG A 34 9.69 2.54 4.05
C ARG A 34 9.08 2.89 5.39
N SER A 35 9.04 1.92 6.29
CA SER A 35 8.66 2.15 7.68
C SER A 35 9.67 3.07 8.38
N ARG A 36 9.13 4.04 9.13
CA ARG A 36 9.93 5.12 9.75
C ARG A 36 10.06 4.99 11.26
N VAL A 37 9.18 4.23 11.89
CA VAL A 37 9.07 4.08 13.33
C VAL A 37 9.28 2.62 13.72
N GLU A 38 9.56 2.39 14.99
CA GLU A 38 9.54 1.04 15.55
C GLU A 38 8.09 0.51 15.58
N PRO A 39 7.88 -0.80 15.35
CA PRO A 39 6.56 -1.39 15.43
C PRO A 39 5.99 -1.24 16.85
N ILE A 40 4.68 -0.97 16.93
CA ILE A 40 3.97 -0.83 18.22
C ILE A 40 3.63 -2.20 18.83
N LEU A 41 3.66 -3.25 18.01
CA LEU A 41 3.38 -4.61 18.42
C LEU A 41 4.68 -5.31 18.83
N ASN A 42 4.62 -6.06 19.93
CA ASN A 42 5.72 -6.94 20.32
C ASN A 42 5.93 -8.03 19.24
N PRO A 43 7.17 -8.49 19.01
CA PRO A 43 7.46 -9.56 18.04
C PRO A 43 6.71 -10.88 18.29
N THR A 44 6.24 -11.11 19.51
CA THR A 44 5.48 -12.31 19.89
C THR A 44 3.97 -12.16 19.70
N THR A 45 3.48 -10.95 19.47
CA THR A 45 2.05 -10.67 19.27
C THR A 45 1.60 -11.28 17.95
N LYS A 46 0.51 -12.06 18.00
CA LYS A 46 -0.10 -12.63 16.81
C LYS A 46 -1.02 -11.58 16.15
N LEU A 47 -0.70 -11.22 14.91
CA LEU A 47 -1.49 -10.30 14.10
C LEU A 47 -2.29 -11.07 13.04
N ALA A 48 -3.57 -10.76 12.91
CA ALA A 48 -4.40 -11.17 11.80
C ALA A 48 -5.08 -9.95 11.17
N VAL A 49 -5.13 -9.89 9.84
CA VAL A 49 -5.79 -8.81 9.08
C VAL A 49 -6.93 -9.42 8.27
N LEU A 50 -8.15 -8.99 8.56
CA LEU A 50 -9.34 -9.45 7.85
C LEU A 50 -9.56 -8.62 6.59
N ILE A 51 -9.74 -9.29 5.44
CA ILE A 51 -10.00 -8.67 4.13
C ILE A 51 -11.24 -9.26 3.45
N ASN A 52 -11.75 -8.55 2.45
CA ASN A 52 -12.79 -9.06 1.56
C ASN A 52 -12.56 -8.56 0.12
N GLY A 53 -13.45 -8.94 -0.81
CA GLY A 53 -13.36 -8.53 -2.21
C GLY A 53 -13.52 -7.01 -2.45
N ASN A 54 -13.96 -6.25 -1.45
CA ASN A 54 -14.07 -4.79 -1.52
C ASN A 54 -12.85 -4.07 -0.91
N THR A 55 -11.92 -4.80 -0.31
CA THR A 55 -10.64 -4.25 0.16
C THR A 55 -9.85 -3.74 -1.05
N ALA A 56 -9.57 -2.43 -1.10
CA ALA A 56 -8.99 -1.80 -2.28
C ALA A 56 -7.95 -0.71 -1.92
N SER A 57 -6.97 -0.51 -2.80
CA SER A 57 -6.02 0.60 -2.78
C SER A 57 -5.22 0.65 -1.46
N ALA A 58 -5.30 1.74 -0.70
CA ALA A 58 -4.61 1.92 0.58
C ALA A 58 -4.73 0.71 1.53
N ALA A 59 -5.87 0.03 1.57
CA ALA A 59 -6.05 -1.15 2.42
C ALA A 59 -5.28 -2.38 1.91
N GLU A 60 -5.10 -2.49 0.59
CA GLU A 60 -4.27 -3.53 -0.04
C GLU A 60 -2.78 -3.30 0.21
N ILE A 61 -2.36 -2.05 0.37
CA ILE A 61 -0.98 -1.71 0.76
C ILE A 61 -0.68 -2.22 2.17
N VAL A 62 -1.58 -1.96 3.13
CA VAL A 62 -1.39 -2.40 4.52
C VAL A 62 -1.40 -3.91 4.62
N SER A 63 -2.41 -4.57 4.05
CA SER A 63 -2.51 -6.04 4.06
C SER A 63 -1.37 -6.70 3.28
N GLY A 64 -0.98 -6.14 2.13
CA GLY A 64 0.16 -6.63 1.34
C GLY A 64 1.49 -6.51 2.07
N ALA A 65 1.74 -5.39 2.77
CA ALA A 65 2.95 -5.23 3.57
C ALA A 65 2.99 -6.20 4.76
N VAL A 66 1.86 -6.39 5.46
CA VAL A 66 1.74 -7.35 6.56
C VAL A 66 2.03 -8.78 6.09
N GLN A 67 1.47 -9.15 4.93
CA GLN A 67 1.65 -10.47 4.34
C GLN A 67 3.07 -10.71 3.84
N ASP A 68 3.63 -9.76 3.10
CA ASP A 68 4.93 -9.94 2.42
C ASP A 68 6.12 -9.88 3.39
N LEU A 69 5.97 -9.17 4.50
CA LEU A 69 6.99 -9.08 5.55
C LEU A 69 6.78 -10.13 6.65
N ASP A 70 5.84 -11.05 6.47
CA ASP A 70 5.56 -12.18 7.37
C ASP A 70 5.30 -11.74 8.84
N VAL A 71 4.68 -10.57 9.02
CA VAL A 71 4.37 -10.05 10.37
C VAL A 71 2.96 -10.39 10.85
N GLY A 72 2.13 -10.96 9.97
CA GLY A 72 0.77 -11.34 10.31
C GLY A 72 0.08 -12.14 9.21
N LEU A 73 -1.05 -12.75 9.57
CA LEU A 73 -1.82 -13.60 8.67
C LEU A 73 -2.99 -12.84 8.06
N ILE A 74 -3.21 -13.00 6.76
CA ILE A 74 -4.37 -12.43 6.06
C ILE A 74 -5.51 -13.44 6.10
N VAL A 75 -6.67 -13.01 6.60
CA VAL A 75 -7.88 -13.84 6.75
C VAL A 75 -8.99 -13.25 5.90
N GLY A 76 -9.86 -14.07 5.31
CA GLY A 76 -11.08 -13.62 4.64
C GLY A 76 -11.17 -14.12 3.21
N SER A 77 -11.57 -13.25 2.29
CA SER A 77 -11.69 -13.58 0.86
C SER A 77 -10.34 -13.97 0.25
N ASP A 78 -10.35 -14.91 -0.70
CA ASP A 78 -9.14 -15.33 -1.44
C ASP A 78 -8.47 -14.19 -2.21
N ARG A 79 -9.23 -13.12 -2.51
CA ARG A 79 -8.75 -11.95 -3.25
C ARG A 79 -9.36 -10.66 -2.72
N THR A 80 -8.54 -9.61 -2.75
CA THR A 80 -8.94 -8.20 -2.65
C THR A 80 -9.40 -7.67 -4.01
N PHE A 81 -9.78 -6.40 -4.10
CA PHE A 81 -10.28 -5.78 -5.33
C PHE A 81 -9.21 -5.69 -6.45
N GLY A 82 -7.93 -5.49 -6.11
CA GLY A 82 -6.82 -5.36 -7.06
C GLY A 82 -6.59 -3.93 -7.57
N LYS A 83 -6.83 -2.90 -6.75
CA LYS A 83 -6.64 -1.49 -7.17
C LYS A 83 -5.23 -0.98 -6.85
N GLY A 84 -4.26 -1.40 -7.66
CA GLY A 84 -2.85 -1.00 -7.55
C GLY A 84 -2.43 0.24 -8.36
N LEU A 85 -3.31 1.22 -8.60
CA LEU A 85 -3.02 2.35 -9.51
C LEU A 85 -2.77 3.67 -8.79
N VAL A 86 -1.75 4.41 -9.23
CA VAL A 86 -1.51 5.81 -8.87
C VAL A 86 -2.14 6.70 -9.92
N GLN A 87 -3.04 7.58 -9.50
CA GLN A 87 -3.71 8.52 -10.39
C GLN A 87 -3.28 9.95 -10.05
N ASN A 88 -3.02 10.74 -11.08
CA ASN A 88 -2.80 12.18 -10.97
C ASN A 88 -4.02 12.93 -11.50
N VAL A 89 -4.29 14.12 -10.96
CA VAL A 89 -5.33 15.03 -11.42
C VAL A 89 -4.65 16.31 -11.86
N GLU A 90 -4.78 16.65 -13.14
CA GLU A 90 -4.21 17.86 -13.72
C GLU A 90 -5.34 18.81 -14.10
N THR A 91 -5.27 20.04 -13.59
CA THR A 91 -6.27 21.07 -13.87
C THR A 91 -6.07 21.59 -15.29
N LEU A 92 -7.17 21.70 -16.03
CA LEU A 92 -7.21 22.20 -17.40
C LEU A 92 -7.98 23.54 -17.45
N PRO A 93 -7.88 24.30 -18.57
CA PRO A 93 -8.71 25.47 -18.79
C PRO A 93 -10.21 25.20 -18.65
N PHE A 94 -10.99 26.26 -18.49
CA PHE A 94 -12.45 26.20 -18.36
C PHE A 94 -12.96 25.41 -17.15
N ASN A 95 -12.19 25.40 -16.05
CA ASN A 95 -12.53 24.70 -14.81
C ASN A 95 -12.78 23.18 -15.02
N THR A 96 -12.00 22.59 -15.93
CA THR A 96 -12.01 21.15 -16.20
C THR A 96 -10.77 20.48 -15.59
N ALA A 97 -10.79 19.15 -15.46
CA ALA A 97 -9.64 18.41 -14.94
C ALA A 97 -9.50 17.05 -15.64
N LEU A 98 -8.26 16.64 -15.89
CA LEU A 98 -7.92 15.33 -16.40
C LEU A 98 -7.42 14.46 -15.27
N LYS A 99 -8.08 13.31 -15.05
CA LYS A 99 -7.62 12.28 -14.12
C LYS A 99 -7.06 11.11 -14.90
N PHE A 100 -5.78 10.82 -14.72
CA PHE A 100 -5.09 9.77 -15.47
C PHE A 100 -4.13 8.98 -14.59
N THR A 101 -3.87 7.74 -14.99
CA THR A 101 -2.99 6.82 -14.26
C THR A 101 -1.54 7.07 -14.66
N VAL A 102 -0.67 7.28 -13.68
CA VAL A 102 0.75 7.61 -13.89
C VAL A 102 1.70 6.49 -13.48
N ALA A 103 1.30 5.65 -12.54
CA ALA A 103 2.12 4.57 -12.00
C ALA A 103 1.28 3.43 -11.43
N LYS A 104 1.96 2.33 -11.11
CA LYS A 104 1.43 1.19 -10.36
C LYS A 104 2.09 1.10 -8.99
N TYR A 105 1.34 0.65 -7.99
CA TYR A 105 1.88 0.24 -6.71
C TYR A 105 2.38 -1.19 -6.78
N TYR A 106 3.48 -1.45 -6.08
CA TYR A 106 4.05 -2.78 -5.90
C TYR A 106 4.28 -3.04 -4.42
N THR A 107 3.84 -4.21 -3.96
CA THR A 107 4.09 -4.70 -2.59
C THR A 107 5.58 -5.01 -2.38
N PRO A 108 6.03 -5.28 -1.14
CA PRO A 108 7.45 -5.57 -0.86
C PRO A 108 8.00 -6.76 -1.66
N SER A 109 7.18 -7.78 -1.93
CA SER A 109 7.55 -8.92 -2.80
C SER A 109 7.50 -8.61 -4.30
N GLY A 110 7.07 -7.40 -4.69
CA GLY A 110 6.97 -6.98 -6.09
C GLY A 110 5.64 -7.33 -6.79
N ARG A 111 4.61 -7.74 -6.05
CA ARG A 111 3.28 -8.01 -6.63
C ARG A 111 2.50 -6.72 -6.90
N CYS A 112 1.66 -6.73 -7.93
CA CYS A 112 0.75 -5.66 -8.34
C CYS A 112 -0.65 -6.23 -8.53
#